data_AF-A0A528G5S3-F1
#
_entry.id   AF-A0A528G5S3-F1
#
_cell.length_a   1.000
_cell.length_b   1.000
_cell.length_c   1.000
_cell.angle_alpha   90.00
_cell.angle_beta   90.00
_cell.angle_gamma   90.00
#
_symmetry.space_group_name_H-M   'P 1'
#
loop_
_entity.id
_entity.type
_entity.pdbx_description
1 polymer ?
#
loop_
_entity_poly.entity_id
_entity_poly.type
_entity_poly.pdbx_seq_one_letter_code
_entity_poly.pdbx_strand_id
1 'polypeptide(L)'
;MSASTDKSRRSLFVPALGSLYAALHTTSETILRAVAGIFLTIHGSQKITDPFGAAEMVEGLGFYPGAFWSLLLACTEFFGG
;
A
#
# COMPACT_ATOMS: atom_id res chain seq x y z
N MET A 1 -8.37 44.38 20.00
CA MET A 1 -8.50 42.91 20.07
C MET A 1 -7.75 42.32 18.89
N SER A 2 -6.51 41.87 19.09
CA SER A 2 -5.72 41.25 18.02
C SER A 2 -6.11 39.77 17.97
N ALA A 3 -6.73 39.34 16.87
CA ALA A 3 -7.10 37.95 16.68
C ALA A 3 -5.82 37.12 16.57
N SER A 4 -5.50 36.38 17.63
CA SER A 4 -4.52 35.30 17.59
C SER A 4 -5.02 34.26 16.60
N THR A 5 -4.51 34.32 15.37
CA THR A 5 -4.64 33.25 14.39
C THR A 5 -3.89 32.05 14.96
N ASP A 6 -4.60 31.18 15.66
CA ASP A 6 -4.08 29.90 16.11
C ASP A 6 -3.84 29.04 14.86
N LYS A 7 -2.67 29.22 14.24
CA LYS A 7 -2.10 28.19 13.37
C LYS A 7 -1.89 27.02 14.29
N SER A 8 -2.81 26.05 14.26
CA SER A 8 -2.60 24.70 14.77
C SER A 8 -1.20 24.26 14.35
N ARG A 9 -0.22 24.46 15.23
CA ARG A 9 1.17 24.15 14.96
C ARG A 9 1.23 22.66 15.17
N ARG A 10 0.85 21.91 14.14
CA ARG A 10 0.95 20.46 14.11
C ARG A 10 2.39 20.13 14.49
N SER A 11 2.61 19.70 15.74
CA SER A 11 3.95 19.37 16.18
C SER A 11 4.39 18.17 15.37
N LEU A 12 5.52 18.30 14.68
CA LEU A 12 6.11 17.17 13.98
C LEU A 12 6.41 16.06 15.01
N PHE A 13 6.14 14.80 14.67
CA PHE A 13 6.48 13.66 15.53
C PHE A 13 7.97 13.63 15.85
N VAL A 14 8.82 13.97 14.86
CA VAL A 14 10.26 14.15 15.03
C VAL A 14 10.67 15.55 14.56
N PRO A 15 10.79 16.55 15.46
CA PRO A 15 11.03 17.94 15.08
C PRO A 15 12.32 18.16 14.26
N ALA A 16 13.36 17.35 14.51
CA ALA A 16 14.63 17.44 13.79
C ALA A 16 14.52 17.12 12.28
N LEU A 17 13.45 16.43 11.85
CA LEU A 17 13.23 16.04 10.46
C LEU A 17 12.36 17.04 9.67
N GLY A 18 12.16 18.26 10.19
CA GLY A 18 11.24 19.24 9.57
C GLY A 18 11.50 19.55 8.09
N SER A 19 12.77 19.67 7.68
CA SER A 19 13.13 19.89 6.27
C SER A 19 12.80 18.69 5.39
N LEU A 20 13.00 17.46 5.88
CA LEU A 20 12.68 16.22 5.18
C LEU A 20 11.16 16.07 5.00
N TYR A 21 10.38 16.34 6.05
CA TYR A 21 8.92 16.33 5.97
C TYR A 21 8.42 17.35 4.96
N ALA A 22 8.98 18.56 4.93
CA ALA A 22 8.62 19.57 3.95
C ALA A 22 8.98 19.14 2.51
N ALA A 23 10.15 18.54 2.30
CA ALA A 23 10.61 18.10 0.98
C ALA A 23 9.79 16.92 0.43
N LEU A 24 9.37 15.98 1.28
CA LEU A 24 8.65 14.77 0.89
C LEU A 24 7.12 14.91 0.99
N HIS A 25 6.60 16.06 1.41
CA HIS A 25 5.17 16.27 1.64
C HIS A 25 4.31 15.86 0.45
N THR A 26 4.75 16.17 -0.78
CA THR A 26 4.01 15.86 -2.01
C THR A 26 4.40 14.52 -2.63
N THR A 27 5.67 14.10 -2.51
CA THR A 27 6.21 12.95 -3.25
C THR A 27 6.20 11.65 -2.46
N SER A 28 6.03 11.71 -1.13
CA SER A 28 6.08 10.54 -0.25
C SER A 28 5.10 9.44 -0.64
N GLU A 29 3.84 9.79 -0.96
CA GLU A 29 2.85 8.81 -1.43
C GLU A 29 3.30 8.15 -2.73
N THR A 30 3.75 8.93 -3.71
CA THR A 30 4.21 8.40 -5.00
C THR A 30 5.40 7.47 -4.84
N ILE A 31 6.37 7.85 -4.00
CA ILE A 31 7.53 7.01 -3.69
C ILE A 31 7.07 5.72 -3.01
N LEU A 32 6.18 5.81 -2.03
CA LEU A 32 5.64 4.65 -1.33
C LEU A 32 4.95 3.69 -2.30
N ARG A 33 4.07 4.19 -3.17
CA ARG A 33 3.38 3.41 -4.19
C ARG A 33 4.32 2.78 -5.19
N ALA A 34 5.30 3.54 -5.69
CA ALA A 34 6.28 3.01 -6.63
C ALA A 34 7.10 1.86 -6.01
N VAL A 35 7.60 2.06 -4.79
CA VAL A 35 8.40 1.05 -4.08
C VAL A 35 7.55 -0.17 -3.72
N ALA A 36 6.38 0.03 -3.11
CA ALA A 36 5.47 -1.05 -2.75
C ALA A 36 4.99 -1.81 -3.99
N GLY A 37 4.62 -1.09 -5.05
CA GLY A 37 4.21 -1.66 -6.34
C GLY A 37 5.30 -2.50 -6.98
N ILE A 38 6.57 -2.04 -6.99
CA ILE A 38 7.69 -2.84 -7.48
C ILE A 38 7.82 -4.15 -6.69
N PHE A 39 7.77 -4.08 -5.35
CA PHE A 39 7.86 -5.28 -4.52
C PHE A 39 6.68 -6.23 -4.74
N LEU A 40 5.46 -5.70 -4.86
CA LEU A 40 4.27 -6.47 -5.17
C LEU A 40 4.37 -7.12 -6.55
N THR A 41 4.71 -6.38 -7.61
CA THR A 41 4.91 -6.94 -8.95
C THR A 41 5.94 -8.07 -8.97
N ILE A 42 7.06 -7.94 -8.24
CA ILE A 42 8.04 -9.03 -8.10
C ILE A 42 7.43 -10.23 -7.37
N HIS A 43 6.74 -10.00 -6.25
CA HIS A 43 6.10 -11.06 -5.45
C HIS A 43 5.00 -11.80 -6.22
N GLY A 44 4.04 -11.05 -6.77
CA GLY A 44 2.90 -11.57 -7.53
C GLY A 44 3.26 -12.11 -8.91
N SER A 45 4.50 -11.94 -9.39
CA SER A 45 4.92 -12.45 -10.70
C SER A 45 4.67 -13.96 -10.86
N GLN A 46 4.86 -14.73 -9.78
CA GLN A 46 4.59 -16.17 -9.73
C GLN A 46 3.10 -16.49 -9.59
N LYS A 47 2.28 -15.57 -9.06
CA LYS A 47 0.83 -15.76 -8.95
C LYS A 47 0.13 -15.58 -10.28
N ILE A 48 0.61 -14.68 -11.13
CA ILE A 48 -0.02 -14.42 -12.45
C ILE A 48 0.23 -15.57 -13.44
N THR A 49 1.27 -16.38 -13.25
CA THR A 49 1.49 -17.58 -14.08
C THR A 49 0.47 -18.69 -13.83
N ASP A 50 -0.11 -18.74 -12.62
CA ASP A 50 -1.22 -19.61 -12.26
C ASP A 50 -2.17 -18.88 -11.29
N PRO A 51 -3.10 -18.04 -11.80
CA PRO A 51 -3.94 -17.17 -10.97
C PRO A 51 -4.98 -17.95 -10.15
N PHE A 52 -5.19 -19.24 -10.44
CA PHE A 52 -6.11 -20.11 -9.69
C PHE A 52 -5.36 -21.08 -8.76
N GLY A 53 -4.03 -21.06 -8.75
CA GLY A 53 -3.20 -21.99 -7.97
C GLY A 53 -3.34 -21.88 -6.45
N ALA A 54 -4.01 -20.84 -5.94
CA ALA A 54 -4.32 -20.69 -4.52
C ALA A 54 -5.78 -21.04 -4.17
N ALA A 55 -6.59 -21.57 -5.10
CA ALA A 55 -8.02 -21.83 -4.89
C ALA A 55 -8.29 -22.74 -3.68
N GLU A 56 -7.57 -23.85 -3.55
CA GLU A 56 -7.74 -24.76 -2.41
C GLU A 56 -7.29 -24.12 -1.08
N MET A 57 -6.20 -23.33 -1.12
CA MET A 57 -5.71 -22.62 0.06
C MET A 57 -6.77 -21.63 0.58
N VAL A 58 -7.34 -20.81 -0.30
CA VAL A 58 -8.34 -19.80 0.10
C VAL A 58 -9.67 -20.45 0.52
N GLU A 59 -10.07 -21.59 -0.07
CA GLU A 59 -11.20 -22.37 0.41
C GLU A 59 -10.95 -22.96 1.80
N GLY A 60 -9.71 -23.41 2.07
CA GLY A 60 -9.27 -23.83 3.41
C GLY A 60 -9.34 -22.71 4.46
N LEU A 61 -9.29 -21.44 4.03
CA LEU A 61 -9.50 -20.26 4.87
C LEU A 61 -10.98 -19.84 4.99
N GLY A 62 -11.89 -20.53 4.30
CA GLY A 62 -13.32 -20.25 4.32
C GLY A 62 -13.83 -19.34 3.19
N PHE A 63 -12.98 -19.01 2.21
CA PHE A 63 -13.36 -18.16 1.07
C PHE A 63 -13.87 -18.99 -0.10
N TYR A 64 -15.18 -19.00 -0.31
CA TYR A 64 -15.84 -19.69 -1.43
C TYR A 64 -16.47 -18.68 -2.41
N PRO A 65 -16.45 -18.94 -3.73
CA PRO A 65 -15.73 -20.03 -4.40
C PRO A 65 -14.23 -19.72 -4.53
N GLY A 66 -13.36 -20.72 -4.36
CA GLY A 66 -11.91 -20.52 -4.27
C GLY A 66 -11.27 -19.90 -5.50
N ALA A 67 -11.75 -20.28 -6.69
CA ALA A 67 -11.24 -19.72 -7.95
C ALA A 67 -11.40 -18.19 -8.02
N PHE A 68 -12.53 -17.66 -7.54
CA PHE A 68 -12.77 -16.21 -7.52
C PHE A 68 -11.79 -15.49 -6.58
N TRP A 69 -11.62 -16.01 -5.37
CA TRP A 69 -10.74 -15.41 -4.37
C TRP A 69 -9.25 -15.58 -4.69
N SER A 70 -8.86 -16.71 -5.28
CA SER A 70 -7.50 -16.92 -5.79
C SER A 70 -7.16 -15.92 -6.89
N LEU A 71 -8.09 -15.65 -7.81
CA LEU A 71 -7.89 -14.67 -8.87
C LEU A 71 -7.73 -13.25 -8.29
N LEU A 72 -8.58 -12.86 -7.34
CA LEU A 72 -8.46 -11.56 -6.68
C LEU A 72 -7.13 -11.43 -5.93
N LEU A 73 -6.71 -12.49 -5.23
CA LEU A 73 -5.43 -12.55 -4.54
C LEU A 73 -4.25 -12.39 -5.49
N ALA A 74 -4.25 -13.11 -6.62
CA ALA A 74 -3.20 -12.98 -7.64
C ALA A 74 -3.14 -11.55 -8.22
N CYS A 75 -4.31 -10.94 -8.48
CA CYS A 75 -4.39 -9.57 -8.96
C CYS A 75 -3.87 -8.56 -7.93
N THR A 76 -4.25 -8.66 -6.66
CA THR A 76 -3.79 -7.72 -5.62
C THR A 76 -2.30 -7.88 -5.32
N GLU A 77 -1.80 -9.11 -5.30
CA GLU A 77 -0.38 -9.39 -5.11
C GLU A 77 0.48 -8.85 -6.24
N PHE A 78 -0.03 -8.73 -7.48
CA PHE A 78 0.73 -8.21 -8.61
C PHE A 78 0.53 -6.70 -8.87
N PHE A 79 -0.71 -6.20 -8.73
CA PHE A 79 -1.11 -4.83 -9.09
C PHE A 79 -1.33 -3.88 -7.90
N GLY A 80 -1.18 -4.32 -6.65
CA GLY A 80 -1.57 -3.56 -5.45
C GLY A 80 -0.73 -2.33 -5.07
N GLY A 81 0.16 -1.85 -5.95
CA GLY A 81 1.00 -0.66 -5.74
C GLY A 81 0.25 0.66 -5.80
#